data_AF-A0A974CE50-F1
#
_entry.id   AF-A0A974CE50-F1
#
_cell.length_a   1.000
_cell.length_b   1.000
_cell.length_c   1.000
_cell.angle_alpha   90.00
_cell.angle_beta   90.00
_cell.angle_gamma   90.00
#
_symmetry.space_group_name_H-M   'P 1'
#
loop_
_entity.id
_entity.type
_entity.pdbx_description
1 polymer ?
#
loop_
_entity_poly.entity_id
_entity_poly.type
_entity_poly.pdbx_seq_one_letter_code
_entity_poly.pdbx_strand_id
1 'polypeptide(L)'
;GSEAVSSALAAMKLLKDLSRMQSEAEESLAMRDLAARFEQLAIGVFNECYRNSENRAFKLLVRRSSIWGGATCLQLAYEADARNFFAQDGVQSMLTDNWWGQMAQNTPVWAMVLTFFCPPLIYTDLITF
;
A
#
# COMPACT_ATOMS: atom_id res chain seq x y z
N GLY A 1 -14.97 -2.51 -12.91
CA GLY A 1 -13.93 -3.36 -13.52
C GLY A 1 -13.42 -4.36 -12.49
N SER A 2 -12.77 -5.46 -12.92
CA SER A 2 -12.36 -6.54 -11.99
C SER A 2 -11.21 -6.19 -11.05
N GLU A 3 -10.41 -5.14 -11.37
CA GLU A 3 -9.27 -4.68 -10.56
C GLU A 3 -9.38 -3.18 -10.24
N ALA A 4 -10.47 -2.80 -9.55
CA ALA A 4 -10.84 -1.39 -9.35
C ALA A 4 -9.77 -0.55 -8.65
N VAL A 5 -9.14 -1.06 -7.58
CA VAL A 5 -8.08 -0.34 -6.84
C VAL A 5 -6.86 -0.12 -7.71
N SER A 6 -6.35 -1.18 -8.35
CA SER A 6 -5.19 -1.11 -9.26
C SER A 6 -5.44 -0.14 -10.42
N SER A 7 -6.61 -0.23 -11.05
CA SER A 7 -6.95 0.64 -12.17
C SER A 7 -7.10 2.10 -11.75
N ALA A 8 -7.63 2.39 -10.56
CA ALA A 8 -7.71 3.75 -10.05
C ALA A 8 -6.31 4.34 -9.76
N LEU A 9 -5.40 3.54 -9.16
CA LEU A 9 -4.02 3.96 -8.93
C LEU A 9 -3.22 4.15 -10.23
N ALA A 10 -3.43 3.26 -11.22
CA ALA A 10 -2.84 3.41 -12.54
C ALA A 10 -3.36 4.66 -13.27
N ALA A 11 -4.67 4.93 -13.22
CA ALA A 11 -5.26 6.14 -13.77
C ALA A 11 -4.69 7.40 -13.10
N MET A 12 -4.55 7.38 -11.77
CA MET A 12 -3.91 8.46 -11.02
C MET A 12 -2.47 8.70 -11.48
N LYS A 13 -1.66 7.64 -11.67
CA LYS A 13 -0.29 7.76 -12.19
C LYS A 13 -0.28 8.41 -13.58
N LEU A 14 -1.09 7.89 -14.50
CA LEU A 14 -1.19 8.40 -15.87
C LEU A 14 -1.58 9.88 -15.88
N LEU A 15 -2.57 10.28 -15.09
CA LEU A 15 -3.00 11.68 -15.00
C LEU A 15 -1.92 12.60 -14.42
N LYS A 16 -1.17 12.14 -13.41
CA LYS A 16 -0.03 12.89 -12.89
C LYS A 16 1.06 13.07 -13.94
N ASP A 17 1.40 12.01 -14.67
CA ASP A 17 2.43 12.07 -15.71
C ASP A 17 1.98 12.96 -16.89
N LEU A 18 0.72 12.85 -17.32
CA LEU A 18 0.13 13.73 -18.33
C LEU A 18 0.15 15.20 -17.88
N SER A 19 -0.20 15.48 -16.62
CA SER A 19 -0.20 16.86 -16.09
C SER A 19 1.18 17.52 -16.12
N ARG A 20 2.27 16.73 -16.13
CA ARG A 20 3.65 17.23 -16.21
C ARG A 20 4.06 17.56 -17.64
N MET A 21 3.44 16.92 -18.63
CA MET A 21 3.68 17.18 -20.05
C MET A 21 2.86 18.35 -20.58
N GLN A 22 1.82 18.76 -19.84
CA GLN A 22 0.90 19.81 -20.29
C GLN A 22 1.48 21.22 -20.12
N SER A 23 1.42 22.02 -21.18
CA SER A 23 1.88 23.42 -21.19
C SER A 23 0.87 24.38 -20.58
N GLU A 24 -0.43 24.07 -20.68
CA GLU A 24 -1.50 24.90 -20.14
C GLU A 24 -1.71 24.61 -18.66
N ALA A 25 -1.58 25.65 -17.84
CA ALA A 25 -1.68 25.52 -16.37
C ALA A 25 -3.07 25.06 -15.93
N GLU A 26 -4.13 25.54 -16.58
CA GLU A 26 -5.51 25.17 -16.25
C GLU A 26 -5.79 23.67 -16.50
N GLU A 27 -5.36 23.15 -17.66
CA GLU A 27 -5.49 21.73 -17.97
C GLU A 27 -4.61 20.85 -17.06
N SER A 28 -3.39 21.30 -16.74
CA SER A 28 -2.51 20.62 -15.79
C SER A 28 -3.15 20.51 -14.40
N LEU A 29 -3.81 21.57 -13.92
CA LEU A 29 -4.55 21.56 -12.66
C LEU A 29 -5.76 20.61 -12.71
N ALA A 30 -6.56 20.66 -13.78
CA ALA A 30 -7.71 19.77 -13.94
C ALA A 30 -7.30 18.28 -13.93
N MET A 31 -6.16 17.94 -14.56
CA MET A 31 -5.61 16.58 -14.52
C MET A 31 -5.16 16.16 -13.12
N ARG A 32 -4.56 17.07 -12.34
CA ARG A 32 -4.14 16.80 -10.96
C ARG A 32 -5.34 16.61 -10.04
N ASP A 33 -6.40 17.40 -10.20
CA ASP A 33 -7.64 17.24 -9.45
C ASP A 33 -8.31 15.91 -9.76
N LEU A 34 -8.31 15.50 -11.04
CA LEU A 34 -8.82 14.19 -11.43
C LEU A 34 -7.96 13.05 -10.85
N ALA A 35 -6.63 13.20 -10.85
CA ALA A 35 -5.74 12.23 -10.21
C ALA A 35 -6.03 12.08 -8.70
N ALA A 36 -6.27 13.20 -8.00
CA ALA A 36 -6.66 13.18 -6.59
C ALA A 36 -8.01 12.48 -6.37
N ARG A 37 -8.99 12.67 -7.26
CA ARG A 37 -10.27 11.95 -7.21
C ARG A 37 -10.09 10.43 -7.39
N PHE A 38 -9.21 10.01 -8.30
CA PHE A 38 -8.89 8.59 -8.47
C PHE A 38 -8.21 7.99 -7.24
N GLU A 39 -7.33 8.76 -6.56
CA GLU A 39 -6.76 8.33 -5.28
C GLU A 39 -7.86 8.08 -4.24
N GLN A 40 -8.82 9.01 -4.11
CA GLN A 40 -9.95 8.86 -3.18
C GLN A 40 -10.86 7.68 -3.52
N LEU A 41 -11.09 7.40 -4.81
CA LEU A 41 -11.82 6.21 -5.23
C LEU A 41 -11.07 4.92 -4.88
N ALA A 42 -9.76 4.87 -5.09
CA ALA A 42 -8.93 3.74 -4.70
C ALA A 42 -9.00 3.49 -3.19
N ILE A 43 -8.89 4.55 -2.39
CA ILE A 43 -9.03 4.53 -0.92
C ILE A 43 -10.40 4.00 -0.52
N GLY A 44 -11.49 4.54 -1.09
CA GLY A 44 -12.85 4.14 -0.73
C GLY A 44 -13.11 2.66 -0.98
N VAL A 45 -12.72 2.15 -2.16
CA VAL A 45 -12.88 0.74 -2.51
C VAL A 45 -11.99 -0.15 -1.62
N PHE A 46 -10.75 0.25 -1.37
CA PHE A 46 -9.84 -0.51 -0.52
C PHE A 46 -10.35 -0.60 0.92
N ASN A 47 -10.80 0.51 1.51
CA ASN A 47 -11.32 0.55 2.87
C ASN A 47 -12.55 -0.33 3.03
N GLU A 48 -13.44 -0.37 2.03
CA GLU A 48 -14.58 -1.28 2.06
C GLU A 48 -14.16 -2.75 1.99
N CYS A 49 -13.16 -3.07 1.15
CA CYS A 49 -12.57 -4.41 1.11
C CYS A 49 -11.94 -4.80 2.46
N TYR A 50 -11.23 -3.87 3.09
CA TYR A 50 -10.55 -4.06 4.37
C TYR A 50 -11.55 -4.31 5.50
N ARG A 51 -12.62 -3.50 5.59
CA ARG A 51 -13.72 -3.68 6.56
C ARG A 51 -14.41 -5.04 6.41
N ASN A 52 -14.58 -5.50 5.17
CA ASN A 52 -15.22 -6.79 4.91
C ASN A 52 -14.29 -7.98 5.23
N SER A 53 -13.00 -7.88 4.89
CA SER A 53 -12.01 -8.91 5.24
C SER A 53 -10.58 -8.39 5.07
N GLU A 54 -9.89 -8.20 6.19
CA GLU A 54 -8.50 -7.74 6.24
C GLU A 54 -7.58 -8.65 5.41
N ASN A 55 -7.65 -9.97 5.62
CA ASN A 55 -6.81 -10.95 4.91
C ASN A 55 -7.00 -10.89 3.38
N ARG A 56 -8.24 -10.73 2.91
CA ARG A 56 -8.51 -10.59 1.46
C ARG A 56 -8.04 -9.24 0.92
N ALA A 57 -8.19 -8.17 1.69
CA ALA A 57 -7.69 -6.84 1.33
C ALA A 57 -6.15 -6.83 1.23
N PHE A 58 -5.44 -7.52 2.13
CA PHE A 58 -3.99 -7.65 2.06
C PHE A 58 -3.56 -8.42 0.82
N LYS A 59 -4.23 -9.54 0.49
CA LYS A 59 -4.00 -10.27 -0.75
C LYS A 59 -4.24 -9.39 -1.99
N LEU A 60 -5.23 -8.52 -1.95
CA LEU A 60 -5.49 -7.56 -3.04
C LEU A 60 -4.31 -6.60 -3.22
N LEU A 61 -3.69 -6.11 -2.14
CA LEU A 61 -2.56 -5.18 -2.21
C LEU A 61 -1.33 -5.77 -2.90
N VAL A 62 -1.03 -7.05 -2.64
CA VAL A 62 0.17 -7.74 -3.14
C VAL A 62 -0.07 -8.60 -4.39
N ARG A 63 -1.33 -8.77 -4.79
CA ARG A 63 -1.67 -9.51 -6.01
C ARG A 63 -1.09 -8.80 -7.23
N ARG A 64 -0.48 -9.57 -8.12
CA ARG A 64 -0.03 -9.09 -9.44
C ARG A 64 -1.22 -8.92 -10.38
N SER A 65 -1.35 -7.72 -10.94
CA SER A 65 -2.33 -7.42 -11.99
C SER A 65 -1.86 -7.96 -13.33
N SER A 66 -2.71 -8.68 -14.06
CA SER A 66 -2.41 -9.10 -15.44
C SER A 66 -2.53 -7.94 -16.44
N ILE A 67 -3.28 -6.89 -16.09
CA ILE A 67 -3.58 -5.76 -16.96
C ILE A 67 -2.44 -4.73 -16.89
N TRP A 68 -1.86 -4.52 -15.70
CA TRP A 68 -0.81 -3.53 -15.45
C TRP A 68 0.59 -4.17 -15.41
N GLY A 69 0.89 -5.06 -16.36
CA GLY A 69 2.25 -5.59 -16.55
C GLY A 69 2.80 -6.42 -15.38
N GLY A 70 1.93 -7.03 -14.58
CA GLY A 70 2.33 -7.78 -13.38
C GLY A 70 2.54 -6.91 -12.14
N ALA A 71 2.30 -5.60 -12.20
CA ALA A 71 2.42 -4.71 -11.06
C ALA A 71 1.41 -5.03 -9.96
N THR A 72 1.81 -4.83 -8.71
CA THR A 72 0.92 -4.91 -7.54
C THR A 72 0.23 -3.58 -7.28
N CYS A 73 -0.83 -3.57 -6.46
CA CYS A 73 -1.46 -2.30 -6.05
C CYS A 73 -0.46 -1.39 -5.32
N LEU A 74 0.39 -1.96 -4.45
CA LEU A 74 1.41 -1.19 -3.73
C LEU A 74 2.45 -0.59 -4.66
N GLN A 75 2.88 -1.34 -5.68
CA GLN A 75 3.82 -0.82 -6.69
C GLN A 75 3.18 0.34 -7.47
N LEU A 76 1.93 0.19 -7.93
CA LEU A 76 1.21 1.25 -8.62
C LEU A 76 1.01 2.49 -7.72
N ALA A 77 0.66 2.30 -6.45
CA ALA A 77 0.51 3.39 -5.49
C ALA A 77 1.83 4.13 -5.24
N TYR A 78 2.93 3.39 -5.07
CA TYR A 78 4.26 3.96 -4.88
C TYR A 78 4.69 4.77 -6.09
N GLU A 79 4.54 4.18 -7.28
CA GLU A 79 4.85 4.82 -8.55
C GLU A 79 3.98 6.04 -8.89
N ALA A 80 2.75 6.07 -8.38
CA ALA A 80 1.83 7.20 -8.51
C ALA A 80 2.06 8.29 -7.45
N ASP A 81 2.97 8.11 -6.48
CA ASP A 81 3.11 8.95 -5.28
C ASP A 81 1.75 9.15 -4.58
N ALA A 82 1.03 8.05 -4.33
CA ALA A 82 -0.30 8.02 -3.72
C ALA A 82 -0.22 8.05 -2.18
N ARG A 83 0.19 9.18 -1.63
CA ARG A 83 0.46 9.35 -0.19
C ARG A 83 -0.76 9.13 0.70
N ASN A 84 -1.95 9.58 0.27
CA ASN A 84 -3.17 9.42 1.05
C ASN A 84 -3.62 7.95 1.07
N PHE A 85 -3.32 7.21 0.00
CA PHE A 85 -3.55 5.76 -0.06
C PHE A 85 -2.65 5.03 0.94
N PHE A 86 -1.36 5.37 1.02
CA PHE A 86 -0.46 4.79 2.03
C PHE A 86 -0.84 5.18 3.46
N ALA A 87 -1.39 6.38 3.68
CA ALA A 87 -1.81 6.83 4.99
C ALA A 87 -3.04 6.10 5.57
N GLN A 88 -3.68 5.19 4.81
CA GLN A 88 -4.81 4.41 5.31
C GLN A 88 -4.36 3.36 6.34
N ASP A 89 -5.11 3.22 7.43
CA ASP A 89 -4.84 2.25 8.51
C ASP A 89 -4.66 0.82 7.99
N GLY A 90 -5.51 0.39 7.05
CA GLY A 90 -5.40 -0.95 6.47
C GLY A 90 -4.11 -1.17 5.67
N VAL A 91 -3.56 -0.13 5.03
CA VAL A 91 -2.28 -0.24 4.32
C VAL A 91 -1.13 -0.24 5.32
N GLN A 92 -1.16 0.61 6.34
CA GLN A 92 -0.14 0.66 7.39
C GLN A 92 -0.10 -0.63 8.23
N SER A 93 -1.27 -1.21 8.53
CA SER A 93 -1.40 -2.50 9.21
C SER A 93 -0.70 -3.60 8.41
N MET A 94 -0.97 -3.68 7.10
CA MET A 94 -0.32 -4.64 6.20
C MET A 94 1.20 -4.45 6.12
N LEU A 95 1.67 -3.19 6.05
CA LEU A 95 3.10 -2.89 6.03
C LEU A 95 3.78 -3.25 7.36
N THR A 96 3.08 -3.05 8.48
CA THR A 96 3.54 -3.43 9.82
C THR A 96 3.64 -4.95 9.95
N ASP A 97 2.63 -5.69 9.50
CA ASP A 97 2.69 -7.15 9.41
C ASP A 97 3.87 -7.62 8.57
N ASN A 98 4.07 -7.03 7.39
CA ASN A 98 5.19 -7.39 6.52
C ASN A 98 6.55 -7.02 7.14
N TRP A 99 6.63 -5.97 7.96
CA TRP A 99 7.85 -5.57 8.67
C TRP A 99 8.23 -6.56 9.77
N TRP A 100 7.26 -6.97 10.59
CA TRP A 100 7.47 -7.98 11.64
C TRP A 100 7.64 -9.39 11.07
N GLY A 101 7.13 -9.65 9.87
CA GLY A 101 7.29 -10.92 9.19
C GLY A 101 6.53 -12.04 9.90
N GLN A 102 7.24 -13.04 10.39
CA GLN A 102 6.65 -14.12 11.19
C GLN A 102 6.62 -13.79 12.69
N MET A 103 7.13 -12.65 13.12
CA MET A 103 7.10 -12.26 14.53
C MET A 103 5.76 -11.61 14.86
N ALA A 104 5.27 -11.81 16.07
CA ALA A 104 4.10 -11.10 16.55
C ALA A 104 4.40 -9.60 16.67
N GLN A 105 3.49 -8.75 16.20
CA GLN A 105 3.62 -7.29 16.25
C GLN A 105 3.82 -6.73 17.68
N ASN A 106 3.41 -7.49 18.70
CA ASN A 106 3.54 -7.10 20.11
C ASN A 106 4.93 -7.36 20.70
N THR A 107 5.88 -7.89 19.91
CA THR A 107 7.25 -8.13 20.36
C THR A 107 7.93 -6.79 20.67
N PRO A 108 8.49 -6.57 21.87
CA PRO A 108 9.10 -5.29 22.19
C PRO A 108 10.44 -5.12 21.46
N VAL A 109 10.75 -3.88 21.04
CA VAL A 109 11.97 -3.56 20.27
C VAL A 109 13.26 -3.97 20.99
N TRP A 110 13.31 -3.86 22.32
CA TRP A 110 14.49 -4.27 23.09
C TRP A 110 14.75 -5.78 23.02
N ALA A 111 13.70 -6.61 22.89
CA ALA A 111 13.86 -8.05 22.73
C ALA A 111 14.47 -8.39 21.37
N MET A 112 14.13 -7.64 20.32
CA MET A 112 14.80 -7.75 19.02
C MET A 112 16.30 -7.39 19.12
N VAL A 113 16.64 -6.33 19.85
CA VAL A 113 18.05 -5.93 20.05
C VAL A 113 18.82 -7.01 20.80
N LEU A 114 18.25 -7.59 21.87
CA LEU A 114 18.91 -8.66 22.63
C LEU A 114 19.10 -9.94 21.81
N THR A 115 18.09 -10.36 21.05
CA THR A 115 18.19 -11.55 20.18
C THR A 115 19.17 -11.36 19.03
N PHE A 116 19.35 -10.13 18.55
CA PHE A 116 20.39 -9.79 17.58
C PHE A 116 21.80 -10.02 18.15
N PHE A 117 22.06 -9.62 19.39
CA PHE A 117 23.37 -9.80 20.03
C PHE A 117 23.58 -11.20 20.63
N CYS A 118 22.50 -11.91 20.98
CA CYS A 118 22.54 -13.25 21.54
C CYS A 118 21.52 -14.15 20.82
N PRO A 119 21.90 -14.73 19.66
CA PRO A 119 21.02 -15.57 18.84
C PRO A 119 20.33 -16.73 19.57
N PRO A 120 20.93 -17.38 20.60
CA PRO A 120 20.24 -18.41 21.37
C PRO A 120 18.93 -17.96 22.04
N LEU A 121 18.74 -16.65 22.29
CA LEU A 121 17.51 -16.12 22.89
C LEU A 121 16.28 -16.26 21.97
N ILE A 122 16.45 -16.53 20.68
CA ILE A 122 15.34 -16.76 19.74
C ILE A 122 14.52 -18.01 20.13
N TYR A 123 15.14 -19.00 20.79
CA TYR A 123 14.48 -20.22 21.24
C TYR A 123 13.80 -20.08 22.61
N THR A 124 13.81 -18.89 23.21
CA THR A 124 13.17 -18.61 24.49
C THR A 124 11.82 -17.91 24.27
N ASP A 125 11.00 -17.82 25.31
CA ASP A 125 9.68 -17.13 25.26
C ASP A 125 9.77 -15.59 25.10
N LEU A 126 10.94 -15.07 24.70
CA LEU A 126 11.21 -13.63 24.55
C LEU A 126 10.68 -13.06 23.22
N ILE A 127 10.56 -13.89 22.18
CA ILE A 127 9.94 -13.55 20.89
C ILE A 127 8.80 -14.52 20.64
N THR A 128 7.63 -13.99 20.32
CA THR A 128 6.49 -14.78 19.85
C THR A 128 6.39 -14.69 18.33
N PHE A 129 6.00 -15.81 17.72
CA PHE A 129 5.78 -15.96 16.28
C PHE A 129 4.30 -16.18 15.99
#